data_AF-A0A6G1KKH7-F1
#
_entry.id   AF-A0A6G1KKH7-F1
#
_cell.length_a   1.000
_cell.length_b   1.000
_cell.length_c   1.000
_cell.angle_alpha   90.00
_cell.angle_beta   90.00
_cell.angle_gamma   90.00
#
_symmetry.space_group_name_H-M   'P 1'
#
loop_
_entity.id
_entity.type
_entity.pdbx_description
1 polymer ?
#
loop_
_entity_poly.entity_id
_entity_poly.type
_entity_poly.pdbx_seq_one_letter_code
_entity_poly.pdbx_strand_id
1 'polypeptide(L)'
;MASYIEQLPVELIGLVISCLDSVDYGSLRLASKHIHSTTLDDFLRTFFAEFTTLLTPAALQRTVDVSSHELLAGSVRVLHITHRRMRVLHQFDSQEHQRNQSAAEVVERISQNLRPESVIGPLAYALRRCYNINSICFYLEGCAKPNWLMNRRENIDFQSNCFKLILEAVVESGVQLQEFSTMGQDDTQCATIPYFAFDFSIPFLHSLDTAFSNLCSLTIAINEGTIENPRVPGWANAISRFISTASSLESLTLIIEMWGPVPGCGVKIFHSLSQIPVLAQLRAVRINGGSFEEQDMATFALRHADSLRRIRLESNQMMSGTWKSLLATLRKSKSLEHVHLEDPKGGGEDTSIGPLY
;
A
#
# COMPACT_ATOMS: atom_id res chain seq x y z
N MET A 1 -46.02 2.55 -23.03
CA MET A 1 -45.16 2.62 -24.24
C MET A 1 -43.73 2.62 -23.75
N ALA A 2 -42.85 1.80 -24.33
CA ALA A 2 -41.43 1.81 -23.98
C ALA A 2 -40.81 3.17 -24.35
N SER A 3 -39.97 3.72 -23.47
CA SER A 3 -39.30 4.99 -23.74
C SER A 3 -38.31 4.85 -24.90
N TYR A 4 -38.05 5.92 -25.67
CA TYR A 4 -37.08 5.89 -26.77
C TYR A 4 -35.69 5.42 -26.31
N ILE A 5 -35.32 5.73 -25.07
CA ILE A 5 -34.04 5.30 -24.48
C ILE A 5 -33.96 3.78 -24.29
N GLU A 6 -35.09 3.11 -24.03
CA GLU A 6 -35.15 1.65 -23.85
C GLU A 6 -35.07 0.89 -25.18
N GLN A 7 -35.17 1.61 -26.30
CA GLN A 7 -35.06 1.05 -27.65
C GLN A 7 -33.65 1.24 -28.25
N LEU A 8 -32.76 1.93 -27.54
CA LEU A 8 -31.40 2.14 -28.00
C LEU A 8 -30.60 0.82 -27.90
N PRO A 9 -29.71 0.53 -28.88
CA PRO A 9 -28.70 -0.51 -28.74
C PRO A 9 -27.85 -0.32 -27.48
N VAL A 10 -27.38 -1.42 -26.90
CA VAL A 10 -26.61 -1.43 -25.64
C VAL A 10 -25.34 -0.56 -25.73
N GLU A 11 -24.74 -0.46 -26.91
CA GLU A 11 -23.56 0.35 -27.16
C GLU A 11 -23.86 1.85 -27.00
N LEU A 12 -25.02 2.31 -27.48
CA LEU A 12 -25.44 3.70 -27.33
C LEU A 12 -25.83 4.01 -25.88
N ILE A 13 -26.46 3.05 -25.19
CA ILE A 13 -26.73 3.15 -23.76
C ILE A 13 -25.42 3.29 -22.97
N GLY A 14 -24.40 2.49 -23.31
CA GLY A 14 -23.06 2.58 -22.72
C GLY A 14 -22.39 3.93 -22.94
N LEU A 15 -22.51 4.51 -24.15
CA LEU A 15 -22.00 5.86 -24.42
C LEU A 15 -22.69 6.94 -23.58
N VAL A 16 -24.03 6.89 -23.47
CA VAL A 16 -24.78 7.82 -22.62
C VAL A 16 -24.32 7.70 -21.17
N ILE A 17 -24.22 6.47 -20.67
CA ILE A 17 -23.79 6.17 -19.30
C ILE A 17 -22.37 6.64 -19.01
N SER A 18 -21.45 6.50 -19.97
CA SER A 18 -20.06 6.94 -19.79
C SER A 18 -19.93 8.45 -19.55
N CYS A 19 -20.98 9.23 -19.84
CA CYS A 19 -21.06 10.65 -19.59
C CYS A 19 -21.79 11.03 -18.28
N LEU A 20 -22.34 10.06 -17.54
CA LEU A 20 -23.06 10.30 -16.29
C LEU A 20 -22.14 10.09 -15.09
N ASP A 21 -22.34 10.88 -14.04
CA ASP A 21 -21.73 10.60 -12.74
C ASP A 21 -22.45 9.43 -12.02
N SER A 22 -21.95 9.05 -10.85
CA SER A 22 -22.50 7.92 -10.09
C SER A 22 -23.95 8.16 -9.64
N VAL A 23 -24.33 9.40 -9.37
CA VAL A 23 -25.66 9.79 -8.88
C VAL A 23 -26.67 9.77 -10.02
N ASP A 24 -26.33 10.37 -11.15
CA ASP A 24 -27.17 10.42 -12.34
C ASP A 24 -27.32 9.03 -12.96
N TYR A 25 -26.25 8.25 -13.03
CA TYR A 25 -26.32 6.88 -13.51
C TYR A 25 -27.20 6.01 -12.58
N GLY A 26 -27.05 6.14 -11.26
CA GLY A 26 -27.94 5.49 -10.30
C GLY A 26 -29.41 5.85 -10.51
N SER A 27 -29.69 7.15 -10.69
CA SER A 27 -31.04 7.68 -10.92
C SER A 27 -31.64 7.14 -12.21
N LEU A 28 -30.86 7.10 -13.29
CA LEU A 28 -31.27 6.55 -14.58
C LEU A 28 -31.65 5.06 -14.46
N ARG A 29 -30.86 4.27 -13.73
CA ARG A 29 -31.16 2.85 -13.48
C ARG A 29 -32.42 2.65 -12.66
N LEU A 30 -32.71 3.54 -11.71
CA LEU A 30 -33.93 3.47 -10.91
C LEU A 30 -35.18 3.85 -11.73
N ALA A 31 -35.02 4.64 -12.80
CA ALA A 31 -36.13 5.08 -13.65
C ALA A 31 -36.61 4.00 -14.65
N SER A 32 -35.76 3.04 -15.04
CA SER A 32 -36.12 1.98 -15.99
C SER A 32 -35.56 0.62 -15.59
N LYS A 33 -36.45 -0.39 -15.47
CA LYS A 33 -36.06 -1.79 -15.23
C LYS A 33 -35.21 -2.36 -16.37
N HIS A 34 -35.48 -1.95 -17.61
CA HIS A 34 -34.71 -2.42 -18.76
C HIS A 34 -33.29 -1.89 -18.70
N ILE A 35 -33.11 -0.58 -18.49
CA ILE A 35 -31.78 0.01 -18.31
C ILE A 35 -31.09 -0.65 -17.12
N HIS A 36 -31.79 -0.81 -15.99
CA HIS A 36 -31.24 -1.47 -14.81
C HIS A 36 -30.63 -2.84 -15.12
N SER A 37 -31.36 -3.73 -15.81
CA SER A 37 -30.88 -5.08 -16.13
C SER A 37 -29.75 -5.06 -17.14
N THR A 38 -29.83 -4.21 -18.16
CA THR A 38 -28.85 -4.18 -19.26
C THR A 38 -27.52 -3.59 -18.82
N THR A 39 -27.52 -2.73 -17.80
CA THR A 39 -26.35 -1.97 -17.37
C THR A 39 -25.86 -2.35 -15.97
N LEU A 40 -26.48 -3.36 -15.34
CA LEU A 40 -26.16 -3.78 -13.97
C LEU A 40 -24.68 -4.16 -13.84
N ASP A 41 -24.18 -5.04 -14.69
CA ASP A 41 -22.79 -5.53 -14.59
C ASP A 41 -21.77 -4.41 -14.79
N ASP A 42 -22.00 -3.52 -15.74
CA ASP A 42 -21.13 -2.38 -16.01
C ASP A 42 -21.15 -1.37 -14.86
N PHE A 43 -22.34 -1.09 -14.30
CA PHE A 43 -22.47 -0.25 -13.11
C PHE A 43 -21.73 -0.85 -11.92
N LEU A 44 -21.92 -2.14 -11.66
CA LEU A 44 -21.25 -2.82 -10.56
C LEU A 44 -19.73 -2.80 -10.72
N ARG A 45 -19.22 -3.11 -11.92
CA ARG A 45 -17.80 -3.02 -12.22
C ARG A 45 -17.24 -1.60 -12.09
N THR A 46 -18.03 -0.59 -12.41
CA THR A 46 -17.55 0.81 -12.39
C THR A 46 -17.56 1.40 -10.98
N PHE A 47 -18.61 1.16 -10.19
CA PHE A 47 -18.76 1.82 -8.88
C PHE A 47 -18.51 0.91 -7.67
N PHE A 48 -18.41 -0.40 -7.87
CA PHE A 48 -18.20 -1.38 -6.80
C PHE A 48 -16.95 -2.24 -7.02
N ALA A 49 -16.13 -1.98 -8.05
CA ALA A 49 -14.82 -2.61 -8.18
C ALA A 49 -13.87 -2.26 -7.04
N GLU A 50 -14.06 -1.08 -6.47
CA GLU A 50 -13.28 -0.59 -5.34
C GLU A 50 -14.21 -0.35 -4.15
N PHE A 51 -13.80 -0.81 -2.97
CA PHE A 51 -14.57 -0.63 -1.75
C PHE A 51 -13.66 -0.09 -0.65
N THR A 52 -14.10 0.99 0.02
CA THR A 52 -13.35 1.58 1.13
C THR A 52 -13.99 1.23 2.46
N THR A 53 -13.18 0.77 3.41
CA THR A 53 -13.61 0.46 4.77
C THR A 53 -12.67 1.03 5.83
N LEU A 54 -13.18 1.09 7.06
CA LEU A 54 -12.42 1.45 8.25
C LEU A 54 -12.33 0.22 9.16
N LEU A 55 -11.28 0.13 9.97
CA LEU A 55 -11.14 -0.93 10.98
C LEU A 55 -11.99 -0.67 12.25
N THR A 56 -13.16 -0.07 12.08
CA THR A 56 -14.14 0.13 13.16
C THR A 56 -15.22 -0.94 13.07
N PRO A 57 -15.81 -1.41 14.19
CA PRO A 57 -16.82 -2.47 14.16
C PRO A 57 -17.99 -2.16 13.21
N ALA A 58 -18.49 -0.92 13.20
CA ALA A 58 -19.60 -0.51 12.34
C ALA A 58 -19.22 -0.50 10.84
N ALA A 59 -17.98 -0.17 10.49
CA ALA A 59 -17.54 -0.18 9.10
C ALA A 59 -17.24 -1.60 8.61
N LEU A 60 -16.64 -2.43 9.46
CA LEU A 60 -16.46 -3.85 9.19
C LEU A 60 -17.79 -4.58 9.03
N GLN A 61 -18.80 -4.27 9.84
CA GLN A 61 -20.14 -4.84 9.64
C GLN A 61 -20.71 -4.47 8.26
N ARG A 62 -20.60 -3.20 7.83
CA ARG A 62 -21.00 -2.82 6.46
C ARG A 62 -20.21 -3.57 5.39
N THR A 63 -18.93 -3.84 5.64
CA THR A 63 -18.07 -4.63 4.73
C THR A 63 -18.58 -6.06 4.65
N VAL A 64 -18.96 -6.66 5.79
CA VAL A 64 -19.60 -7.98 5.85
C VAL A 64 -20.93 -7.99 5.10
N ASP A 65 -21.77 -6.97 5.29
CA ASP A 65 -23.07 -6.86 4.61
C ASP A 65 -22.89 -6.78 3.08
N VAL A 66 -21.95 -5.96 2.60
CA VAL A 66 -21.63 -5.85 1.17
C VAL A 66 -21.06 -7.17 0.63
N SER A 67 -20.15 -7.81 1.36
CA SER A 67 -19.57 -9.10 0.97
C SER A 67 -20.59 -10.25 0.99
N SER A 68 -21.68 -10.11 1.73
CA SER A 68 -22.76 -11.11 1.79
C SER A 68 -23.76 -10.94 0.65
N HIS A 69 -23.73 -9.80 -0.06
CA HIS A 69 -24.63 -9.53 -1.17
C HIS A 69 -24.12 -10.17 -2.46
N GLU A 70 -24.90 -11.09 -3.04
CA GLU A 70 -24.51 -11.93 -4.19
C GLU A 70 -23.91 -11.15 -5.37
N LEU A 71 -24.55 -10.05 -5.76
CA LEU A 71 -24.09 -9.21 -6.87
C LEU A 71 -22.87 -8.32 -6.53
N LEU A 72 -22.81 -7.78 -5.31
CA LEU A 72 -21.77 -6.82 -4.94
C LEU A 72 -20.45 -7.53 -4.63
N ALA A 73 -20.52 -8.68 -3.94
CA ALA A 73 -19.36 -9.45 -3.52
C ALA A 73 -18.48 -9.87 -4.72
N GLY A 74 -19.12 -10.27 -5.83
CA GLY A 74 -18.41 -10.61 -7.07
C GLY A 74 -17.85 -9.40 -7.82
N SER A 75 -18.21 -8.19 -7.44
CA SER A 75 -17.77 -6.98 -8.15
C SER A 75 -16.53 -6.36 -7.51
N VAL A 76 -16.34 -6.52 -6.20
CA VAL A 76 -15.21 -5.96 -5.46
C VAL A 76 -13.89 -6.64 -5.85
N ARG A 77 -12.94 -5.84 -6.33
CA ARG A 77 -11.58 -6.24 -6.73
C ARG A 77 -10.51 -5.63 -5.82
N VAL A 78 -10.72 -4.40 -5.39
CA VAL A 78 -9.79 -3.64 -4.54
C VAL A 78 -10.48 -3.28 -3.23
N LEU A 79 -9.85 -3.62 -2.11
CA LEU A 79 -10.27 -3.16 -0.78
C LEU A 79 -9.30 -2.09 -0.28
N HIS A 80 -9.82 -0.88 -0.13
CA HIS A 80 -9.14 0.23 0.52
C HIS A 80 -9.45 0.20 2.01
N ILE A 81 -8.41 0.09 2.83
CA ILE A 81 -8.52 0.14 4.29
C ILE A 81 -7.88 1.44 4.75
N THR A 82 -8.67 2.30 5.36
CA THR A 82 -8.19 3.58 5.88
C THR A 82 -8.61 3.80 7.33
N HIS A 83 -8.03 4.82 7.96
CA HIS A 83 -8.30 5.18 9.35
C HIS A 83 -9.32 6.31 9.50
N ARG A 84 -9.40 7.21 8.51
CA ARG A 84 -10.36 8.32 8.55
C ARG A 84 -11.46 8.12 7.54
N ARG A 85 -12.67 8.50 7.93
CA ARG A 85 -13.74 8.73 6.97
C ARG A 85 -13.21 9.77 5.99
N MET A 86 -13.05 9.39 4.73
CA MET A 86 -12.93 10.35 3.64
C MET A 86 -14.03 11.37 3.88
N ARG A 87 -13.67 12.62 4.20
CA ARG A 87 -14.64 13.71 4.05
C ARG A 87 -14.88 13.72 2.56
N VAL A 88 -15.97 13.12 2.10
CA VAL A 88 -16.38 13.17 0.70
C VAL A 88 -16.27 14.64 0.33
N LEU A 89 -15.35 14.98 -0.57
CA LEU A 89 -14.93 16.35 -0.89
C LEU A 89 -16.04 17.18 -1.57
N HIS A 90 -17.29 16.75 -1.47
CA HIS A 90 -18.45 17.51 -1.87
C HIS A 90 -18.97 18.33 -0.69
N GLN A 91 -18.50 19.58 -0.65
CA GLN A 91 -19.33 20.78 -0.47
C GLN A 91 -20.48 20.64 0.52
N PHE A 92 -20.27 20.93 1.81
CA PHE A 92 -21.23 21.66 2.65
C PHE A 92 -20.45 22.27 3.82
N ASP A 93 -19.73 23.32 3.49
CA ASP A 93 -18.84 24.05 4.39
C ASP A 93 -19.63 25.16 5.09
N SER A 94 -19.76 25.07 6.42
CA SER A 94 -20.19 26.14 7.36
C SER A 94 -20.21 25.69 8.83
N GLN A 95 -20.24 24.37 9.13
CA GLN A 95 -20.25 23.87 10.53
C GLN A 95 -18.92 23.20 10.95
N GLU A 96 -17.83 23.47 10.24
CA GLU A 96 -16.57 22.74 10.37
C GLU A 96 -15.76 23.06 11.65
N HIS A 97 -16.12 24.10 12.41
CA HIS A 97 -15.33 24.54 13.57
C HIS A 97 -15.71 23.89 14.92
N GLN A 98 -16.90 23.26 15.05
CA GLN A 98 -17.33 22.66 16.33
C GLN A 98 -17.12 21.15 16.45
N ARG A 99 -16.67 20.47 15.38
CA ARG A 99 -16.37 19.02 15.38
C ARG A 99 -14.89 18.69 15.23
N ASN A 100 -14.00 19.63 15.53
CA ASN A 100 -12.59 19.35 15.75
C ASN A 100 -12.38 18.75 17.16
N GLN A 101 -13.05 17.64 17.47
CA GLN A 101 -12.43 16.68 18.37
C GLN A 101 -11.06 16.39 17.78
N SER A 102 -10.02 16.52 18.59
CA SER A 102 -8.67 16.41 18.06
C SER A 102 -8.57 15.06 17.35
N ALA A 103 -8.06 15.09 16.12
CA ALA A 103 -7.64 13.93 15.37
C ALA A 103 -7.08 12.79 16.25
N ALA A 104 -6.27 13.19 17.24
CA ALA A 104 -5.63 12.33 18.22
C ALA A 104 -6.64 11.61 19.12
N GLU A 105 -7.64 12.29 19.69
CA GLU A 105 -8.67 11.64 20.52
C GLU A 105 -9.42 10.54 19.77
N VAL A 106 -9.68 10.73 18.47
CA VAL A 106 -10.34 9.71 17.65
C VAL A 106 -9.39 8.53 17.42
N VAL A 107 -8.12 8.79 17.08
CA VAL A 107 -7.09 7.74 16.94
C VAL A 107 -6.98 6.97 18.24
N GLU A 108 -6.80 7.65 19.38
CA GLU A 108 -6.61 7.04 20.69
C GLU A 108 -7.81 6.16 21.09
N ARG A 109 -9.04 6.65 20.87
CA ARG A 109 -10.25 5.84 21.09
C ARG A 109 -10.30 4.63 20.20
N ILE A 110 -9.88 4.72 18.94
CA ILE A 110 -9.87 3.56 18.03
C ILE A 110 -8.76 2.60 18.46
N SER A 111 -7.55 3.07 18.75
CA SER A 111 -6.41 2.29 19.25
C SER A 111 -6.78 1.48 20.50
N GLN A 112 -7.47 2.09 21.45
CA GLN A 112 -7.90 1.41 22.69
C GLN A 112 -9.01 0.36 22.45
N ASN A 113 -9.73 0.45 21.32
CA ASN A 113 -10.86 -0.41 21.00
C ASN A 113 -10.60 -1.43 19.88
N LEU A 114 -9.40 -1.40 19.26
CA LEU A 114 -8.97 -2.39 18.28
C LEU A 114 -8.63 -3.71 18.98
N ARG A 115 -9.67 -4.47 19.33
CA ARG A 115 -9.50 -5.87 19.74
C ARG A 115 -9.28 -6.72 18.50
N PRO A 116 -8.24 -7.58 18.46
CA PRO A 116 -7.98 -8.41 17.29
C PRO A 116 -9.21 -9.18 16.80
N GLU A 117 -10.00 -9.73 17.71
CA GLU A 117 -11.17 -10.56 17.39
C GLU A 117 -12.30 -9.76 16.73
N SER A 118 -12.42 -8.47 17.02
CA SER A 118 -13.45 -7.60 16.42
C SER A 118 -13.07 -7.11 15.03
N VAL A 119 -11.81 -7.30 14.63
CA VAL A 119 -11.29 -6.87 13.33
C VAL A 119 -11.06 -8.05 12.40
N ILE A 120 -10.28 -9.04 12.85
CA ILE A 120 -9.79 -10.13 12.02
C ILE A 120 -10.96 -10.96 11.48
N GLY A 121 -11.86 -11.43 12.34
CA GLY A 121 -12.98 -12.28 11.92
C GLY A 121 -13.89 -11.63 10.87
N PRO A 122 -14.44 -10.42 11.12
CA PRO A 122 -15.26 -9.72 10.14
C PRO A 122 -14.53 -9.41 8.82
N LEU A 123 -13.27 -8.97 8.90
CA LEU A 123 -12.47 -8.66 7.72
C LEU A 123 -12.15 -9.93 6.92
N ALA A 124 -11.71 -10.99 7.58
CA ALA A 124 -11.42 -12.29 6.96
C ALA A 124 -12.66 -12.90 6.31
N TYR A 125 -13.82 -12.80 6.97
CA TYR A 125 -15.10 -13.20 6.39
C TYR A 125 -15.40 -12.44 5.09
N ALA A 126 -15.25 -11.12 5.12
CA ALA A 126 -15.51 -10.30 3.94
C ALA A 126 -14.54 -10.60 2.79
N LEU A 127 -13.24 -10.73 3.08
CA LEU A 127 -12.21 -11.10 2.09
C LEU A 127 -12.52 -12.46 1.45
N ARG A 128 -12.95 -13.45 2.24
CA ARG A 128 -13.32 -14.78 1.74
C ARG A 128 -14.56 -14.75 0.83
N ARG A 129 -15.51 -13.86 1.12
CA ARG A 129 -16.77 -13.75 0.37
C ARG A 129 -16.64 -12.92 -0.90
N CYS A 130 -15.79 -11.90 -0.90
CA CYS A 130 -15.44 -11.12 -2.09
C CYS A 130 -14.44 -11.89 -2.96
N TYR A 131 -14.88 -12.96 -3.62
CA TYR A 131 -14.01 -13.91 -4.33
C TYR A 131 -13.20 -13.33 -5.51
N ASN A 132 -13.53 -12.13 -5.97
CA ASN A 132 -12.77 -11.42 -7.01
C ASN A 132 -11.78 -10.40 -6.46
N ILE A 133 -11.65 -10.28 -5.12
CA ILE A 133 -10.68 -9.40 -4.51
C ILE A 133 -9.27 -9.92 -4.79
N ASN A 134 -8.44 -9.06 -5.35
CA ASN A 134 -7.05 -9.35 -5.67
C ASN A 134 -6.09 -8.28 -5.15
N SER A 135 -6.61 -7.17 -4.63
CA SER A 135 -5.81 -6.03 -4.21
C SER A 135 -6.27 -5.49 -2.87
N ILE A 136 -5.31 -5.21 -1.98
CA ILE A 136 -5.56 -4.49 -0.72
C ILE A 136 -4.65 -3.26 -0.65
N CYS A 137 -5.25 -2.11 -0.37
CA CYS A 137 -4.55 -0.84 -0.16
C CYS A 137 -4.80 -0.37 1.29
N PHE A 138 -3.75 -0.28 2.11
CA PHE A 138 -3.81 0.22 3.48
C PHE A 138 -3.15 1.59 3.58
N TYR A 139 -3.90 2.66 3.81
CA TYR A 139 -3.31 3.99 3.87
C TYR A 139 -4.00 4.90 4.88
N LEU A 140 -3.27 5.95 5.28
CA LEU A 140 -3.82 7.04 6.06
C LEU A 140 -3.92 8.28 5.20
N GLU A 141 -5.08 8.93 5.24
CA GLU A 141 -5.25 10.23 4.61
C GLU A 141 -4.45 11.30 5.32
N GLY A 142 -3.76 12.16 4.55
CA GLY A 142 -3.18 13.42 5.00
C GLY A 142 -1.71 13.38 5.43
N CYS A 143 -1.06 12.21 5.41
CA CYS A 143 0.34 12.04 5.83
C CYS A 143 1.34 12.94 5.10
N ALA A 144 1.02 13.42 3.90
CA ALA A 144 1.91 14.26 3.11
C ALA A 144 2.18 15.68 3.63
N LYS A 145 1.48 16.16 4.66
CA LYS A 145 1.74 17.52 5.16
C LYS A 145 2.91 17.51 6.17
N PRO A 146 3.99 18.29 5.93
CA PRO A 146 5.19 18.30 6.77
C PRO A 146 4.95 18.71 8.23
N ASN A 147 3.79 19.30 8.57
CA ASN A 147 3.46 19.70 9.95
C ASN A 147 2.92 18.54 10.83
N TRP A 148 2.85 17.31 10.33
CA TRP A 148 2.32 16.14 11.05
C TRP A 148 3.28 15.58 12.11
N LEU A 149 4.44 16.22 12.26
CA LEU A 149 5.54 15.88 13.15
C LEU A 149 5.15 15.74 14.63
N MET A 150 4.06 16.37 15.08
CA MET A 150 3.77 16.54 16.52
C MET A 150 2.94 15.41 17.16
N ASN A 151 2.13 14.63 16.43
CA ASN A 151 1.31 13.52 16.99
C ASN A 151 1.80 12.13 16.56
N ARG A 152 3.12 11.94 16.55
CA ARG A 152 3.79 10.82 15.85
C ARG A 152 3.65 9.44 16.50
N ARG A 153 3.91 9.33 17.81
CA ARG A 153 4.07 8.00 18.44
C ARG A 153 2.78 7.20 18.42
N GLU A 154 1.67 7.82 18.81
CA GLU A 154 0.35 7.19 18.83
C GLU A 154 -0.08 6.67 17.45
N ASN A 155 0.32 7.37 16.38
CA ASN A 155 0.01 6.97 15.02
C ASN A 155 0.87 5.78 14.55
N ILE A 156 2.14 5.69 14.98
CA ILE A 156 3.05 4.60 14.58
C ILE A 156 2.59 3.26 15.17
N ASP A 157 2.29 3.21 16.46
CA ASP A 157 1.83 1.98 17.12
C ASP A 157 0.48 1.52 16.56
N PHE A 158 -0.41 2.48 16.32
CA PHE A 158 -1.69 2.25 15.66
C PHE A 158 -1.50 1.63 14.26
N GLN A 159 -0.67 2.23 13.40
CA GLN A 159 -0.41 1.73 12.05
C GLN A 159 0.22 0.34 12.07
N SER A 160 1.17 0.09 12.97
CA SER A 160 1.75 -1.24 13.19
C SER A 160 0.66 -2.26 13.51
N ASN A 161 -0.23 -1.94 14.46
CA ASN A 161 -1.30 -2.84 14.87
C ASN A 161 -2.29 -3.07 13.73
N CYS A 162 -2.73 -2.03 13.03
CA CYS A 162 -3.61 -2.17 11.86
C CYS A 162 -2.98 -3.03 10.77
N PHE A 163 -1.70 -2.79 10.44
CA PHE A 163 -0.97 -3.59 9.46
C PHE A 163 -0.95 -5.08 9.83
N LYS A 164 -0.64 -5.41 11.09
CA LYS A 164 -0.66 -6.79 11.58
C LYS A 164 -2.06 -7.42 11.49
N LEU A 165 -3.10 -6.71 11.96
CA LEU A 165 -4.49 -7.19 11.90
C LEU A 165 -4.97 -7.43 10.46
N ILE A 166 -4.57 -6.57 9.52
CA ILE A 166 -4.88 -6.74 8.09
C ILE A 166 -4.22 -8.01 7.55
N LEU A 167 -2.93 -8.22 7.82
CA LEU A 167 -2.22 -9.41 7.37
C LEU A 167 -2.77 -10.69 8.01
N GLU A 168 -3.14 -10.66 9.29
CA GLU A 168 -3.80 -11.77 9.98
C GLU A 168 -5.15 -12.09 9.32
N ALA A 169 -5.95 -11.08 8.99
CA ALA A 169 -7.22 -11.28 8.28
C ALA A 169 -7.01 -11.83 6.86
N VAL A 170 -5.97 -11.40 6.15
CA VAL A 170 -5.60 -11.95 4.84
C VAL A 170 -5.27 -13.44 4.96
N VAL A 171 -4.41 -13.80 5.91
CA VAL A 171 -4.06 -15.20 6.19
C VAL A 171 -5.30 -16.03 6.57
N GLU A 172 -6.14 -15.54 7.48
CA GLU A 172 -7.35 -16.25 7.93
C GLU A 172 -8.41 -16.41 6.82
N SER A 173 -8.49 -15.43 5.91
CA SER A 173 -9.44 -15.49 4.79
C SER A 173 -9.07 -16.57 3.76
N GLY A 174 -7.77 -16.88 3.63
CA GLY A 174 -7.24 -17.75 2.58
C GLY A 174 -7.20 -17.10 1.18
N VAL A 175 -7.40 -15.78 1.10
CA VAL A 175 -7.34 -15.05 -0.17
C VAL A 175 -5.92 -15.03 -0.73
N GLN A 176 -5.80 -15.12 -2.05
CA GLN A 176 -4.53 -15.01 -2.77
C GLN A 176 -4.45 -13.64 -3.44
N LEU A 177 -3.73 -12.71 -2.82
CA LEU A 177 -3.61 -11.35 -3.34
C LEU A 177 -2.64 -11.31 -4.52
N GLN A 178 -2.92 -10.41 -5.47
CA GLN A 178 -2.02 -10.01 -6.55
C GLN A 178 -1.31 -8.69 -6.20
N GLU A 179 -2.00 -7.80 -5.49
CA GLU A 179 -1.44 -6.51 -5.08
C GLU A 179 -1.65 -6.24 -3.58
N PHE A 180 -0.61 -5.75 -2.93
CA PHE A 180 -0.65 -5.24 -1.57
C PHE A 180 0.10 -3.92 -1.52
N SER A 181 -0.59 -2.86 -1.11
CA SER A 181 -0.04 -1.51 -1.06
C SER A 181 -0.29 -0.87 0.30
N THR A 182 0.70 -0.16 0.82
CA THR A 182 0.49 0.78 1.94
C THR A 182 0.31 2.23 1.49
N MET A 183 0.09 2.44 0.20
CA MET A 183 -0.26 3.72 -0.41
C MET A 183 -1.71 3.72 -0.90
N GLY A 184 -2.33 4.90 -0.89
CA GLY A 184 -3.62 5.13 -1.52
C GLY A 184 -3.48 5.43 -3.01
N GLN A 185 -4.58 5.91 -3.61
CA GLN A 185 -4.58 6.31 -5.03
C GLN A 185 -3.73 7.55 -5.30
N ASP A 186 -3.65 8.45 -4.31
CA ASP A 186 -2.81 9.64 -4.37
C ASP A 186 -1.50 9.40 -3.63
N ASP A 187 -0.39 9.94 -4.16
CA ASP A 187 0.92 9.95 -3.49
C ASP A 187 0.90 10.63 -2.10
N THR A 188 -0.19 11.34 -1.79
CA THR A 188 -0.38 11.99 -0.49
C THR A 188 -0.94 11.09 0.62
N GLN A 189 -1.41 9.90 0.24
CA GLN A 189 -2.05 8.92 1.09
C GLN A 189 -1.11 7.75 1.32
N CYS A 190 -0.65 7.59 2.56
CA CYS A 190 0.36 6.59 2.90
C CYS A 190 0.18 6.14 4.35
N ALA A 191 0.25 4.83 4.59
CA ALA A 191 0.48 4.27 5.92
C ALA A 191 1.96 3.86 6.02
N THR A 192 2.70 4.60 6.82
CA THR A 192 4.12 4.35 7.06
C THR A 192 4.32 3.33 8.19
N ILE A 193 4.66 2.12 7.81
CA ILE A 193 4.77 0.99 8.71
C ILE A 193 6.12 1.03 9.45
N PRO A 194 6.14 1.07 10.79
CA PRO A 194 7.41 1.02 11.49
C PRO A 194 8.11 -0.31 11.28
N TYR A 195 9.44 -0.28 11.24
CA TYR A 195 10.25 -1.48 10.98
C TYR A 195 9.93 -2.68 11.91
N PHE A 196 9.54 -2.42 13.16
CA PHE A 196 9.23 -3.48 14.13
C PHE A 196 7.88 -4.16 13.87
N ALA A 197 7.02 -3.58 13.03
CA ALA A 197 5.77 -4.21 12.64
C ALA A 197 5.99 -5.45 11.76
N PHE A 198 7.16 -5.57 11.12
CA PHE A 198 7.55 -6.70 10.28
C PHE A 198 8.08 -7.90 11.09
N ASP A 199 8.25 -7.78 12.40
CA ASP A 199 8.73 -8.86 13.27
C ASP A 199 7.63 -9.91 13.49
N PHE A 200 7.44 -10.75 12.47
CA PHE A 200 6.49 -11.86 12.45
C PHE A 200 7.17 -13.16 12.85
N SER A 201 6.40 -14.05 13.49
CA SER A 201 6.86 -15.41 13.77
C SER A 201 7.06 -16.20 12.46
N ILE A 202 8.00 -17.14 12.46
CA ILE A 202 8.25 -18.02 11.29
C ILE A 202 6.98 -18.77 10.85
N PRO A 203 6.15 -19.34 11.75
CA PRO A 203 4.89 -19.95 11.36
C PRO A 203 3.94 -18.98 10.64
N PHE A 204 3.87 -17.72 11.10
CA PHE A 204 3.04 -16.72 10.44
C PHE A 204 3.56 -16.39 9.03
N LEU A 205 4.88 -16.25 8.86
CA LEU A 205 5.49 -16.02 7.54
C LEU A 205 5.20 -17.17 6.56
N HIS A 206 5.13 -18.42 7.03
CA HIS A 206 4.73 -19.56 6.19
C HIS A 206 3.25 -19.50 5.77
N SER A 207 2.37 -19.10 6.68
CA SER A 207 0.96 -18.88 6.32
C SER A 207 0.83 -17.73 5.32
N LEU A 208 1.65 -16.70 5.46
CA LEU A 208 1.68 -15.56 4.55
C LEU A 208 2.22 -15.95 3.16
N ASP A 209 3.22 -16.84 3.07
CA ASP A 209 3.73 -17.39 1.80
C ASP A 209 2.60 -18.00 0.95
N THR A 210 1.63 -18.66 1.59
CA THR A 210 0.45 -19.18 0.88
C THR A 210 -0.45 -18.05 0.37
N ALA A 211 -0.75 -17.05 1.21
CA ALA A 211 -1.61 -15.93 0.84
C ALA A 211 -0.96 -14.99 -0.20
N PHE A 212 0.37 -14.89 -0.20
CA PHE A 212 1.17 -14.03 -1.09
C PHE A 212 1.81 -14.80 -2.26
N SER A 213 1.47 -16.08 -2.43
CA SER A 213 1.97 -16.91 -3.54
C SER A 213 1.70 -16.32 -4.92
N ASN A 214 0.61 -15.56 -5.09
CA ASN A 214 0.26 -14.85 -6.33
C ASN A 214 0.57 -13.34 -6.30
N LEU A 215 1.22 -12.84 -5.24
CA LEU A 215 1.46 -11.42 -5.07
C LEU A 215 2.50 -10.94 -6.08
N CYS A 216 2.06 -10.18 -7.09
CA CYS A 216 2.90 -9.68 -8.17
C CYS A 216 3.34 -8.22 -7.95
N SER A 217 2.60 -7.45 -7.14
CA SER A 217 2.91 -6.06 -6.81
C SER A 217 2.89 -5.84 -5.31
N LEU A 218 3.99 -5.29 -4.78
CA LEU A 218 4.13 -4.96 -3.36
C LEU A 218 4.65 -3.54 -3.21
N THR A 219 3.85 -2.68 -2.59
CA THR A 219 4.22 -1.30 -2.26
C THR A 219 4.17 -1.10 -0.75
N ILE A 220 5.29 -0.75 -0.14
CA ILE A 220 5.41 -0.59 1.30
C ILE A 220 6.13 0.71 1.62
N ALA A 221 5.51 1.52 2.47
CA ALA A 221 6.14 2.64 3.13
C ALA A 221 6.62 2.23 4.52
N ILE A 222 7.91 2.47 4.80
CA ILE A 222 8.61 2.01 5.99
C ILE A 222 9.07 3.23 6.77
N ASN A 223 8.77 3.23 8.06
CA ASN A 223 9.29 4.20 9.02
C ASN A 223 10.52 3.58 9.70
N GLU A 224 11.68 4.22 9.55
CA GLU A 224 12.93 3.77 10.17
C GLU A 224 12.96 3.91 11.70
N GLY A 225 11.93 4.54 12.28
CA GLY A 225 11.72 4.73 13.71
C GLY A 225 12.52 5.91 14.28
N THR A 226 12.05 6.42 15.43
CA THR A 226 12.80 7.40 16.24
C THR A 226 13.91 6.70 17.04
N ILE A 227 14.91 7.49 17.48
CA ILE A 227 16.08 7.06 18.28
C ILE A 227 15.69 6.26 19.54
N GLU A 228 14.45 6.39 19.98
CA GLU A 228 13.98 6.01 21.31
C GLU A 228 13.69 4.51 21.45
N ASN A 229 13.49 3.79 20.35
CA ASN A 229 13.30 2.34 20.40
C ASN A 229 14.62 1.63 20.10
N PRO A 230 15.24 0.96 21.09
CA PRO A 230 16.44 0.18 20.85
C PRO A 230 16.12 -0.91 19.83
N ARG A 231 16.86 -0.88 18.73
CA ARG A 231 16.67 -1.84 17.64
C ARG A 231 17.14 -3.22 18.09
N VAL A 232 16.25 -4.20 18.03
CA VAL A 232 16.59 -5.60 18.27
C VAL A 232 17.57 -6.07 17.19
N PRO A 233 18.68 -6.75 17.52
CA PRO A 233 19.60 -7.29 16.52
C PRO A 233 18.86 -8.13 15.47
N GLY A 234 19.10 -7.84 14.19
CA GLY A 234 18.45 -8.55 13.08
C GLY A 234 17.07 -8.04 12.67
N TRP A 235 16.55 -6.96 13.25
CA TRP A 235 15.25 -6.37 12.86
C TRP A 235 15.12 -6.13 11.35
N ALA A 236 16.20 -5.73 10.68
CA ALA A 236 16.17 -5.47 9.23
C ALA A 236 15.86 -6.74 8.43
N ASN A 237 16.24 -7.91 8.96
CA ASN A 237 15.93 -9.21 8.37
C ASN A 237 14.44 -9.54 8.41
N ALA A 238 13.65 -8.87 9.26
CA ALA A 238 12.22 -9.05 9.29
C ALA A 238 11.56 -8.55 7.99
N ILE A 239 12.02 -7.41 7.47
CA ILE A 239 11.51 -6.82 6.22
C ILE A 239 11.87 -7.71 5.02
N SER A 240 13.12 -8.17 4.91
CA SER A 240 13.53 -9.07 3.82
C SER A 240 12.80 -10.41 3.88
N ARG A 241 12.60 -10.99 5.08
CA ARG A 241 11.78 -12.19 5.27
C ARG A 241 10.33 -11.98 4.84
N PHE A 242 9.73 -10.85 5.23
CA PHE A 242 8.37 -10.49 4.81
C PHE A 242 8.27 -10.42 3.28
N ILE A 243 9.16 -9.68 2.61
CA ILE A 243 9.17 -9.56 1.15
C ILE A 243 9.37 -10.92 0.48
N SER A 244 10.19 -11.80 1.10
CA SER A 244 10.46 -13.15 0.57
C SER A 244 9.24 -14.08 0.58
N THR A 245 8.14 -13.73 1.26
CA THR A 245 6.87 -14.48 1.21
C THR A 245 6.12 -14.29 -0.11
N ALA A 246 6.50 -13.31 -0.93
CA ALA A 246 5.91 -13.06 -2.24
C ALA A 246 6.79 -13.65 -3.36
N SER A 247 6.71 -14.96 -3.56
CA SER A 247 7.56 -15.67 -4.53
C SER A 247 7.30 -15.29 -6.00
N SER A 248 6.09 -14.80 -6.31
CA SER A 248 5.67 -14.33 -7.64
C SER A 248 5.87 -12.82 -7.84
N LEU A 249 6.63 -12.15 -6.96
CA LEU A 249 6.74 -10.70 -6.99
C LEU A 249 7.41 -10.19 -8.28
N GLU A 250 6.70 -9.37 -9.05
CA GLU A 250 7.19 -8.72 -10.26
C GLU A 250 7.61 -7.26 -10.04
N SER A 251 6.93 -6.56 -9.13
CA SER A 251 7.14 -5.14 -8.85
C SER A 251 7.24 -4.89 -7.35
N LEU A 252 8.36 -4.32 -6.91
CA LEU A 252 8.60 -3.93 -5.53
C LEU A 252 8.80 -2.42 -5.43
N THR A 253 7.93 -1.75 -4.68
CA THR A 253 8.09 -0.32 -4.34
C THR A 253 8.32 -0.18 -2.84
N LEU A 254 9.44 0.43 -2.47
CA LEU A 254 9.78 0.75 -1.08
C LEU A 254 9.86 2.25 -0.90
N ILE A 255 9.08 2.80 0.01
CA ILE A 255 9.14 4.21 0.41
C ILE A 255 9.74 4.26 1.80
N ILE A 256 10.98 4.69 1.89
CA ILE A 256 11.73 4.71 3.14
C ILE A 256 11.71 6.15 3.64
N GLU A 257 10.81 6.43 4.58
CA GLU A 257 10.71 7.77 5.13
C GLU A 257 11.87 8.04 6.09
N MET A 258 12.78 8.92 5.66
CA MET A 258 13.86 9.40 6.51
C MET A 258 13.35 10.55 7.37
N TRP A 259 13.20 10.28 8.67
CA TRP A 259 12.85 11.32 9.63
C TRP A 259 14.02 11.57 10.59
N GLY A 260 14.64 12.73 10.44
CA GLY A 260 15.68 13.22 11.35
C GLY A 260 17.11 12.98 10.85
N PRO A 261 18.10 13.52 11.59
CA PRO A 261 19.48 13.58 11.14
C PRO A 261 20.25 12.27 11.34
N VAL A 262 19.62 11.18 11.78
CA VAL A 262 20.32 9.94 12.14
C VAL A 262 20.74 9.20 10.87
N PRO A 263 22.02 9.27 10.48
CA PRO A 263 22.47 8.63 9.26
C PRO A 263 22.54 7.11 9.51
N GLY A 264 22.07 6.31 8.55
CA GLY A 264 22.44 4.88 8.46
C GLY A 264 21.40 3.85 8.87
N CYS A 265 20.17 4.22 9.21
CA CYS A 265 19.13 3.21 9.47
C CYS A 265 18.66 2.57 8.16
N GLY A 266 18.46 3.38 7.12
CA GLY A 266 18.20 2.91 5.76
C GLY A 266 19.27 1.98 5.23
N VAL A 267 20.55 2.21 5.58
CA VAL A 267 21.65 1.33 5.18
C VAL A 267 21.39 -0.09 5.67
N LYS A 268 20.88 -0.27 6.89
CA LYS A 268 20.55 -1.61 7.41
C LYS A 268 19.37 -2.25 6.71
N ILE A 269 18.36 -1.46 6.33
CA ILE A 269 17.23 -1.95 5.53
C ILE A 269 17.75 -2.47 4.19
N PHE A 270 18.50 -1.63 3.47
CA PHE A 270 19.09 -1.99 2.18
C PHE A 270 20.07 -3.15 2.25
N HIS A 271 20.91 -3.20 3.29
CA HIS A 271 21.76 -4.35 3.54
C HIS A 271 20.92 -5.62 3.64
N SER A 272 19.80 -5.60 4.37
CA SER A 272 18.91 -6.75 4.44
C SER A 272 18.20 -7.06 3.11
N LEU A 273 17.81 -6.03 2.34
CA LEU A 273 17.26 -6.22 1.00
C LEU A 273 18.26 -6.92 0.08
N SER A 274 19.54 -6.56 0.16
CA SER A 274 20.61 -7.22 -0.60
C SER A 274 20.76 -8.70 -0.26
N GLN A 275 20.19 -9.14 0.88
CA GLN A 275 20.17 -10.53 1.34
C GLN A 275 18.87 -11.28 1.00
N ILE A 276 17.88 -10.64 0.37
CA ILE A 276 16.67 -11.33 -0.10
C ILE A 276 17.06 -12.47 -1.08
N PRO A 277 16.46 -13.67 -0.99
CA PRO A 277 16.65 -14.73 -1.97
C PRO A 277 16.27 -14.28 -3.39
N VAL A 278 16.73 -15.01 -4.42
CA VAL A 278 16.41 -14.63 -5.80
C VAL A 278 14.89 -14.68 -6.03
N LEU A 279 14.29 -13.51 -6.26
CA LEU A 279 12.91 -13.34 -6.69
C LEU A 279 12.90 -13.47 -8.22
N ALA A 280 12.63 -14.68 -8.70
CA ALA A 280 12.79 -15.06 -10.11
C ALA A 280 11.91 -14.22 -11.07
N GLN A 281 10.82 -13.64 -10.58
CA GLN A 281 9.90 -12.82 -11.38
C GLN A 281 10.11 -11.31 -11.22
N LEU A 282 11.02 -10.87 -10.34
CA LEU A 282 11.19 -9.46 -10.00
C LEU A 282 11.72 -8.67 -11.20
N ARG A 283 10.87 -7.85 -11.81
CA ARG A 283 11.16 -7.05 -13.01
C ARG A 283 11.39 -5.58 -12.70
N ALA A 284 10.74 -5.05 -11.68
CA ALA A 284 10.81 -3.63 -11.35
C ALA A 284 11.03 -3.41 -9.86
N VAL A 285 11.98 -2.54 -9.54
CA VAL A 285 12.24 -2.07 -8.18
C VAL A 285 12.24 -0.55 -8.18
N ARG A 286 11.36 0.03 -7.36
CA ARG A 286 11.31 1.46 -7.06
C ARG A 286 11.67 1.65 -5.60
N ILE A 287 12.63 2.52 -5.32
CA ILE A 287 12.97 2.88 -3.95
C ILE A 287 12.96 4.40 -3.84
N ASN A 288 12.12 4.91 -2.96
CA ASN A 288 11.98 6.34 -2.70
C ASN A 288 12.43 6.64 -1.27
N GLY A 289 13.45 7.47 -1.12
CA GLY A 289 14.07 7.81 0.15
C GLY A 289 14.99 6.74 0.71
N GLY A 290 15.58 7.02 1.87
CA GLY A 290 16.52 6.11 2.53
C GLY A 290 17.97 6.29 2.09
N SER A 291 18.85 5.64 2.85
CA SER A 291 20.29 5.62 2.62
C SER A 291 20.77 4.21 2.28
N PHE A 292 21.80 4.04 1.45
CA PHE A 292 22.38 2.72 1.16
C PHE A 292 23.88 2.77 0.87
N GLU A 293 24.55 1.63 0.97
CA GLU A 293 25.94 1.44 0.52
C GLU A 293 25.97 0.94 -0.93
N GLU A 294 26.93 1.41 -1.73
CA GLU A 294 27.11 0.95 -3.12
C GLU A 294 27.10 -0.58 -3.21
N GLN A 295 27.82 -1.26 -2.31
CA GLN A 295 27.98 -2.71 -2.32
C GLN A 295 26.65 -3.43 -2.10
N ASP A 296 25.76 -2.93 -1.24
CA ASP A 296 24.46 -3.55 -0.98
C ASP A 296 23.55 -3.44 -2.20
N MET A 297 23.48 -2.26 -2.82
CA MET A 297 22.65 -2.05 -4.02
C MET A 297 23.20 -2.83 -5.23
N ALA A 298 24.53 -2.87 -5.39
CA ALA A 298 25.18 -3.69 -6.40
C ALA A 298 24.90 -5.18 -6.19
N THR A 299 25.01 -5.66 -4.95
CA THR A 299 24.73 -7.06 -4.58
C THR A 299 23.28 -7.42 -4.87
N PHE A 300 22.34 -6.56 -4.49
CA PHE A 300 20.92 -6.73 -4.79
C PHE A 300 20.69 -6.83 -6.31
N ALA A 301 21.14 -5.84 -7.08
CA ALA A 301 20.91 -5.82 -8.52
C ALA A 301 21.58 -6.99 -9.25
N LEU A 302 22.79 -7.39 -8.86
CA LEU A 302 23.48 -8.55 -9.44
C LEU A 302 22.80 -9.87 -9.09
N ARG A 303 22.25 -9.99 -7.87
CA ARG A 303 21.49 -11.18 -7.43
C ARG A 303 20.22 -11.38 -8.24
N HIS A 304 19.58 -10.29 -8.68
CA HIS A 304 18.39 -10.31 -9.53
C HIS A 304 18.70 -10.00 -11.00
N ALA A 305 19.95 -10.16 -11.45
CA ALA A 305 20.39 -9.73 -12.78
C ALA A 305 19.70 -10.45 -13.96
N ASP A 306 19.08 -11.61 -13.73
CA ASP A 306 18.38 -12.35 -14.79
C ASP A 306 16.93 -11.89 -14.99
N SER A 307 16.30 -11.33 -13.95
CA SER A 307 14.89 -10.93 -13.96
C SER A 307 14.67 -9.40 -13.94
N LEU A 308 15.57 -8.66 -13.31
CA LEU A 308 15.41 -7.24 -13.00
C LEU A 308 15.64 -6.35 -14.23
N ARG A 309 14.55 -5.74 -14.72
CA ARG A 309 14.55 -4.88 -15.91
C ARG A 309 14.58 -3.40 -15.60
N ARG A 310 14.00 -2.98 -14.48
CA ARG A 310 13.81 -1.57 -14.14
C ARG A 310 14.23 -1.29 -12.71
N ILE A 311 15.11 -0.30 -12.54
CA ILE A 311 15.50 0.25 -11.24
C ILE A 311 15.15 1.74 -11.24
N ARG A 312 14.35 2.17 -10.26
CA ARG A 312 14.05 3.58 -10.01
C ARG A 312 14.48 3.94 -8.59
N LEU A 313 15.38 4.92 -8.49
CA LEU A 313 15.91 5.45 -7.24
C LEU A 313 15.53 6.92 -7.13
N GLU A 314 14.70 7.26 -6.16
CA GLU A 314 14.18 8.60 -5.92
C GLU A 314 14.63 9.09 -4.55
N SER A 315 15.21 10.29 -4.48
CA SER A 315 15.61 10.92 -3.21
C SER A 315 16.50 10.05 -2.31
N ASN A 316 17.28 9.13 -2.90
CA ASN A 316 18.15 8.23 -2.14
C ASN A 316 19.53 8.83 -1.86
N GLN A 317 20.12 8.45 -0.72
CA GLN A 317 21.47 8.86 -0.34
C GLN A 317 22.45 7.66 -0.35
N MET A 318 23.51 7.76 -1.15
CA MET A 318 24.61 6.79 -1.13
C MET A 318 25.62 7.17 -0.03
N MET A 319 25.75 6.31 0.98
CA MET A 319 26.62 6.54 2.15
C MET A 319 28.07 6.17 1.92
N SER A 320 28.33 5.17 1.08
CA SER A 320 29.66 4.72 0.70
C SER A 320 29.70 4.31 -0.78
N GLY A 321 30.87 4.51 -1.42
CA GLY A 321 31.07 4.24 -2.84
C GLY A 321 30.79 5.45 -3.73
N THR A 322 30.60 5.20 -5.03
CA THR A 322 30.28 6.23 -6.02
C THR A 322 29.15 5.81 -6.96
N TRP A 323 28.29 6.75 -7.35
CA TRP A 323 27.25 6.51 -8.36
C TRP A 323 27.83 6.02 -9.68
N LYS A 324 29.02 6.51 -10.05
CA LYS A 324 29.74 6.06 -11.25
C LYS A 324 30.07 4.57 -11.20
N SER A 325 30.60 4.08 -10.07
CA SER A 325 30.94 2.67 -9.88
C SER A 325 29.70 1.78 -9.79
N LEU A 326 28.65 2.23 -9.08
CA LEU A 326 27.36 1.53 -9.06
C LEU A 326 26.79 1.36 -10.46
N LEU A 327 26.68 2.45 -11.24
CA LEU A 327 26.16 2.41 -12.61
C LEU A 327 27.02 1.53 -13.53
N ALA A 328 28.34 1.53 -13.37
CA ALA A 328 29.23 0.63 -14.10
C ALA A 328 28.96 -0.85 -13.75
N THR A 329 28.61 -1.14 -12.49
CA THR A 329 28.22 -2.47 -12.05
C THR A 329 26.84 -2.86 -12.58
N LEU A 330 25.84 -1.97 -12.51
CA LEU A 330 24.49 -2.21 -13.04
C LEU A 330 24.50 -2.49 -14.55
N ARG A 331 25.38 -1.82 -15.32
CA ARG A 331 25.59 -2.08 -16.75
C ARG A 331 26.03 -3.51 -17.09
N LYS A 332 26.53 -4.28 -16.11
CA LYS A 332 26.90 -5.69 -16.31
C LYS A 332 25.66 -6.60 -16.34
N SER A 333 24.52 -6.14 -15.82
CA SER A 333 23.25 -6.87 -15.93
C SER A 333 22.76 -6.82 -17.37
N LYS A 334 22.50 -7.99 -17.96
CA LYS A 334 22.04 -8.11 -19.36
C LYS A 334 20.55 -7.86 -19.52
N SER A 335 19.76 -8.07 -18.45
CA SER A 335 18.30 -7.90 -18.48
C SER A 335 17.85 -6.48 -18.11
N LEU A 336 18.75 -5.67 -17.54
CA LEU A 336 18.43 -4.33 -17.06
C LEU A 336 18.24 -3.37 -18.24
N GLU A 337 17.02 -2.90 -18.43
CA GLU A 337 16.59 -2.03 -19.54
C GLU A 337 16.62 -0.55 -19.12
N HIS A 338 16.20 -0.25 -17.89
CA HIS A 338 16.02 1.12 -17.43
C HIS A 338 16.59 1.34 -16.02
N VAL A 339 17.39 2.40 -15.88
CA VAL A 339 17.81 2.95 -14.59
C VAL A 339 17.38 4.41 -14.55
N HIS A 340 16.55 4.76 -13.58
CA HIS A 340 16.11 6.12 -13.34
C HIS A 340 16.62 6.60 -11.98
N LEU A 341 17.29 7.76 -11.98
CA LEU A 341 17.78 8.42 -10.77
C LEU A 341 17.11 9.79 -10.68
N GLU A 342 16.46 10.07 -9.56
CA GLU A 342 15.78 11.33 -9.27
C GLU A 342 16.30 11.86 -7.93
N ASP A 343 16.86 13.07 -7.91
CA ASP A 343 17.51 13.67 -6.72
C ASP A 343 18.51 12.74 -5.98
N PRO A 344 19.50 12.12 -6.67
CA PRO A 344 20.49 11.26 -6.01
C PRO A 344 21.45 12.09 -5.14
N LYS A 345 21.69 11.64 -3.90
CA LYS A 345 22.58 12.29 -2.92
C LYS A 345 23.78 11.42 -2.57
N GLY A 346 24.90 12.04 -2.18
CA GLY A 346 26.15 11.34 -1.82
C GLY A 346 26.90 10.75 -3.02
N GLY A 347 27.87 9.85 -2.77
CA GLY A 347 28.53 9.05 -3.80
C GLY A 347 29.63 9.75 -4.64
N GLY A 348 30.39 10.69 -4.06
CA GLY A 348 31.49 11.39 -4.74
C GLY A 348 32.78 11.50 -3.90
N GLU A 349 33.93 11.57 -4.58
CA GLU A 349 35.30 11.52 -4.01
C GLU A 349 35.69 12.74 -3.15
N ASP A 350 34.91 13.82 -3.17
CA ASP A 350 35.21 15.10 -2.52
C ASP A 350 33.97 15.76 -1.89
N THR A 351 33.36 15.11 -0.91
CA THR A 351 32.63 15.89 0.11
C THR A 351 33.57 16.10 1.28
N SER A 352 34.40 17.13 1.18
CA SER A 352 34.88 17.85 2.35
C SER A 352 33.65 18.28 3.14
N ILE A 353 33.25 17.44 4.08
CA ILE A 353 32.16 17.67 5.03
C ILE A 353 32.59 18.89 5.85
N GLY A 354 32.10 20.07 5.47
CA GLY A 354 31.98 21.18 6.41
C GLY A 354 31.09 20.74 7.58
N PRO A 355 31.33 21.24 8.80
CA PRO A 355 30.69 20.72 10.00
C PRO A 355 29.18 20.83 9.89
N LEU A 356 28.51 19.68 9.98
CA LEU A 356 27.07 19.58 10.22
C LEU A 356 26.83 20.03 11.67
N TYR A 357 26.14 21.16 11.83
CA TYR A 357 25.63 21.65 13.11
C TYR A 357 24.33 20.97 13.50
#